data_AF-A0A507EQP8-F1
#
_entry.id   AF-A0A507EQP8-F1
#
_cell.length_a   1.000
_cell.length_b   1.000
_cell.length_c   1.000
_cell.angle_alpha   90.00
_cell.angle_beta   90.00
_cell.angle_gamma   90.00
#
_symmetry.space_group_name_H-M   'P 1'
#
loop_
_entity.id
_entity.type
_entity.pdbx_description
1 polymer ?
#
loop_
_entity_poly.entity_id
_entity_poly.type
_entity_poly.pdbx_seq_one_letter_code
_entity_poly.pdbx_strand_id
1 'polypeptide(L)'
;MMHPQSKNKYKISLTAVLNDEYDSPFSLSDFEKFVQKEHSEVFIRLERQAGYRQELAGNKQENVMLVCGTGVFGMDRNQSSILQENLAFWHSIMRYRENASKVFQNCPSSLRTRRTGSHSSVRSMSSVFNSTASLQNRTATGSVHGSEEPLSEDKERELAALKDELEMIVTLYMMPGSDKEVNLPAAIRKKVLVEINEKKNYHPDVFKHVLEHTYMMMKTSTYPNFYRHACHYLQQKNLSFPERRPQERESAASAPKDVPAPQRDSATAQ
;
A
#
# COMPACT_ATOMS: atom_id res chain seq x y z
N MET A 1 -23.49 -38.02 -9.31
CA MET A 1 -22.76 -36.93 -9.99
C MET A 1 -22.16 -36.02 -8.93
N MET A 2 -20.85 -36.08 -8.73
CA MET A 2 -20.13 -35.21 -7.81
C MET A 2 -19.88 -33.87 -8.50
N HIS A 3 -20.22 -32.76 -7.85
CA HIS A 3 -19.76 -31.42 -8.22
C HIS A 3 -18.51 -31.08 -7.39
N PRO A 4 -17.29 -31.19 -7.93
CA PRO A 4 -16.15 -30.48 -7.37
C PRO A 4 -16.00 -29.19 -8.17
N GLN A 5 -16.07 -28.01 -7.54
CA GLN A 5 -15.37 -26.75 -7.88
C GLN A 5 -16.10 -25.56 -7.24
N SER A 6 -15.89 -25.36 -5.93
CA SER A 6 -16.06 -24.07 -5.27
C SER A 6 -14.87 -23.86 -4.35
N LYS A 7 -13.67 -23.76 -4.95
CA LYS A 7 -12.45 -23.46 -4.21
C LYS A 7 -12.05 -22.02 -4.51
N ASN A 8 -12.08 -21.17 -3.48
CA ASN A 8 -11.46 -19.84 -3.38
C ASN A 8 -12.13 -18.65 -4.09
N LYS A 9 -13.46 -18.53 -4.09
CA LYS A 9 -14.12 -17.37 -4.74
C LYS A 9 -14.01 -16.05 -3.96
N TYR A 10 -13.58 -16.06 -2.69
CA TYR A 10 -13.60 -14.86 -1.83
C TYR A 10 -12.36 -14.72 -0.93
N LYS A 11 -11.17 -14.67 -1.54
CA LYS A 11 -9.98 -14.23 -0.79
C LYS A 11 -9.90 -12.70 -0.83
N ILE A 12 -10.43 -12.06 0.20
CA ILE A 12 -10.16 -10.64 0.47
C ILE A 12 -8.65 -10.50 0.63
N SER A 13 -8.07 -9.39 0.17
CA SER A 13 -6.63 -9.13 0.24
C SER A 13 -6.33 -8.05 1.28
N LEU A 14 -5.16 -8.10 1.91
CA LEU A 14 -4.73 -7.03 2.84
C LEU A 14 -4.78 -5.67 2.16
N THR A 15 -4.39 -5.57 0.89
CA THR A 15 -4.44 -4.32 0.14
C THR A 15 -5.84 -3.74 0.07
N ALA A 16 -6.85 -4.58 -0.15
CA ALA A 16 -8.23 -4.13 -0.21
C ALA A 16 -8.76 -3.69 1.17
N VAL A 17 -8.30 -4.32 2.24
CA VAL A 17 -8.59 -3.90 3.62
C VAL A 17 -7.93 -2.55 3.92
N LEU A 18 -6.65 -2.38 3.58
CA LEU A 18 -5.90 -1.14 3.79
C LEU A 18 -6.43 0.04 2.97
N ASN A 19 -7.02 -0.24 1.82
CA ASN A 19 -7.71 0.75 0.98
C ASN A 19 -9.18 0.96 1.38
N ASP A 20 -9.63 0.34 2.47
CA ASP A 20 -10.99 0.40 2.97
C ASP A 20 -12.05 0.07 1.89
N GLU A 21 -11.83 -1.00 1.14
CA GLU A 21 -12.68 -1.38 0.00
C GLU A 21 -13.84 -2.31 0.37
N TYR A 22 -13.96 -2.70 1.63
CA TYR A 22 -14.98 -3.62 2.12
C TYR A 22 -15.66 -3.08 3.37
N ASP A 23 -16.89 -3.51 3.60
CA ASP A 23 -17.59 -3.26 4.84
C ASP A 23 -17.24 -4.30 5.91
N SER A 24 -17.81 -4.14 7.10
CA SER A 24 -17.58 -5.04 8.22
C SER A 24 -17.92 -6.50 7.86
N PRO A 25 -17.11 -7.49 8.29
CA PRO A 25 -15.98 -7.42 9.23
C PRO A 25 -14.60 -7.25 8.57
N PHE A 26 -14.53 -6.81 7.31
CA PHE A 26 -13.28 -6.68 6.55
C PHE A 26 -12.91 -5.23 6.24
N SER A 27 -13.49 -4.27 6.95
CA SER A 27 -13.16 -2.85 6.81
C SER A 27 -11.76 -2.51 7.37
N LEU A 28 -11.21 -1.36 6.99
CA LEU A 28 -9.98 -0.85 7.61
C LEU A 28 -10.17 -0.65 9.11
N SER A 29 -11.33 -0.10 9.52
CA SER A 29 -11.65 0.12 10.94
C SER A 29 -11.66 -1.19 11.74
N ASP A 30 -12.17 -2.28 11.17
CA ASP A 30 -12.15 -3.58 11.82
C ASP A 30 -10.73 -4.14 11.94
N PHE A 31 -9.88 -3.89 10.94
CA PHE A 31 -8.47 -4.27 10.99
C PHE A 31 -7.71 -3.48 12.06
N GLU A 32 -7.90 -2.17 12.16
CA GLU A 32 -7.32 -1.33 13.22
C GLU A 32 -7.75 -1.77 14.61
N LYS A 33 -9.06 -2.02 14.80
CA LYS A 33 -9.60 -2.54 16.06
C LYS A 33 -9.04 -3.91 16.37
N PHE A 34 -8.88 -4.77 15.37
CA PHE A 34 -8.28 -6.08 15.54
C PHE A 34 -6.83 -5.97 15.99
N VAL A 35 -6.01 -5.14 15.33
CA VAL A 35 -4.61 -4.89 15.73
C VAL A 35 -4.55 -4.37 17.16
N GLN A 36 -5.45 -3.47 17.57
CA GLN A 36 -5.52 -3.01 18.95
C GLN A 36 -5.93 -4.12 19.94
N LYS A 37 -6.88 -4.99 19.55
CA LYS A 37 -7.48 -6.02 20.41
C LYS A 37 -6.66 -7.30 20.53
N GLU A 38 -6.04 -7.76 19.45
CA GLU A 38 -5.16 -8.95 19.38
C GLU A 38 -4.07 -8.89 20.46
N HIS A 39 -3.77 -7.67 20.92
CA HIS A 39 -2.71 -7.38 21.86
C HIS A 39 -3.18 -6.97 23.26
N SER A 40 -4.50 -7.01 23.53
CA SER A 40 -4.99 -7.02 24.92
C SER A 40 -4.67 -8.39 25.55
N GLU A 41 -4.14 -8.44 26.78
CA GLU A 41 -3.75 -9.70 27.46
C GLU A 41 -4.85 -10.78 27.44
N VAL A 42 -6.11 -10.34 27.40
CA VAL A 42 -7.29 -11.20 27.34
C VAL A 42 -7.33 -12.01 26.04
N PHE A 43 -6.94 -11.44 24.90
CA PHE A 43 -6.94 -12.15 23.62
C PHE A 43 -5.89 -13.27 23.58
N ILE A 44 -4.67 -12.98 24.04
CA ILE A 44 -3.58 -13.97 24.14
C ILE A 44 -3.99 -15.14 25.08
N ARG A 45 -4.66 -14.84 26.19
CA ARG A 45 -5.15 -15.86 27.13
C ARG A 45 -6.27 -16.72 26.52
N LEU A 46 -7.17 -16.11 25.74
CA LEU A 46 -8.29 -16.81 25.10
C LEU A 46 -7.85 -17.69 23.93
N GLU A 47 -6.89 -17.25 23.10
CA GLU A 47 -6.33 -18.12 22.04
C GLU A 47 -5.59 -19.32 22.62
N ARG A 48 -4.82 -19.15 23.71
CA ARG A 48 -4.21 -20.29 24.41
C ARG A 48 -5.28 -21.27 24.89
N GLN A 49 -6.34 -20.79 25.54
CA GLN A 49 -7.42 -21.65 26.02
C GLN A 49 -8.19 -22.35 24.87
N ALA A 50 -8.39 -21.67 23.73
CA ALA A 50 -9.03 -22.26 22.56
C ALA A 50 -8.16 -23.36 21.90
N GLY A 51 -6.84 -23.16 21.82
CA GLY A 51 -5.89 -24.16 21.36
C GLY A 51 -5.88 -25.42 22.24
N TYR A 52 -5.83 -25.25 23.56
CA TYR A 52 -5.92 -26.38 24.52
C TYR A 52 -7.23 -27.17 24.40
N ARG A 53 -8.33 -26.51 24.02
CA ARG A 53 -9.63 -27.17 23.85
C ARG A 53 -9.74 -28.00 22.57
N GLN A 54 -9.01 -27.64 21.51
CA GLN A 54 -8.92 -28.42 20.27
C GLN A 54 -8.01 -29.65 20.41
N GLU A 55 -6.96 -29.56 21.22
CA GLU A 55 -6.02 -30.66 21.48
C GLU A 55 -6.69 -31.84 22.22
N LEU A 56 -7.66 -31.54 23.09
CA LEU A 56 -8.47 -32.55 23.79
C LEU A 56 -9.56 -33.20 22.90
N ALA A 57 -9.86 -32.62 21.73
CA ALA A 57 -10.93 -33.09 20.84
C ALA A 57 -10.47 -34.08 19.75
N GLY A 58 -9.21 -34.55 19.80
CA GLY A 58 -8.82 -35.80 19.16
C GLY A 58 -8.90 -35.84 17.63
N ASN A 59 -8.44 -34.80 16.92
CA ASN A 59 -8.19 -34.88 15.48
C ASN A 59 -6.72 -34.60 15.16
N LYS A 60 -5.99 -35.66 14.78
CA LYS A 60 -4.65 -35.56 14.19
C LYS A 60 -4.78 -34.96 12.80
N GLN A 61 -4.59 -33.64 12.66
CA GLN A 61 -4.03 -33.09 11.42
C GLN A 61 -3.44 -31.69 11.63
N GLU A 62 -2.19 -31.59 11.19
CA GLU A 62 -1.33 -30.42 11.03
C GLU A 62 -1.07 -29.61 12.30
N ASN A 63 0.05 -30.00 12.91
CA ASN A 63 0.86 -29.21 13.82
C ASN A 63 1.19 -27.86 13.16
N VAL A 64 0.30 -26.87 13.27
CA VAL A 64 0.64 -25.48 13.01
C VAL A 64 1.40 -25.00 14.23
N MET A 65 2.65 -25.45 14.30
CA MET A 65 3.71 -24.72 14.97
C MET A 65 3.51 -23.27 14.55
N LEU A 66 3.19 -22.39 15.50
CA LEU A 66 3.43 -20.97 15.32
C LEU A 66 4.94 -20.89 15.10
N VAL A 67 5.34 -20.95 13.83
CA VAL A 67 6.70 -20.65 13.40
C VAL A 67 6.82 -19.14 13.55
N CYS A 68 6.94 -18.69 14.80
CA CYS A 68 7.69 -17.49 15.12
C CYS A 68 9.13 -17.85 14.74
N GLY A 69 9.48 -17.59 13.49
CA GLY A 69 10.80 -17.87 12.94
C GLY A 69 11.89 -17.32 13.86
N THR A 70 12.60 -18.26 14.46
CA THR A 70 14.01 -18.24 14.87
C THR A 70 14.76 -16.92 14.65
N GLY A 71 15.12 -16.30 15.76
CA GLY A 71 16.13 -15.24 15.83
C GLY A 71 16.21 -14.71 17.25
N VAL A 72 17.03 -15.34 18.09
CA VAL A 72 17.37 -14.83 19.42
C VAL A 72 18.14 -13.53 19.25
N PHE A 73 17.42 -12.40 19.24
CA PHE A 73 17.97 -11.06 19.34
C PHE A 73 17.12 -10.30 20.37
N GLY A 74 17.77 -9.87 21.46
CA GLY A 74 17.28 -8.90 22.46
C GLY A 74 15.78 -8.88 22.72
N MET A 75 15.34 -9.60 23.76
CA MET A 75 14.06 -9.30 24.42
C MET A 75 14.14 -7.86 24.96
N ASP A 76 13.41 -6.91 24.38
CA ASP A 76 13.00 -5.68 25.09
C ASP A 76 11.92 -4.83 24.37
N ARG A 77 11.54 -5.14 23.11
CA ARG A 77 10.30 -4.60 22.53
C ARG A 77 9.27 -5.69 22.36
N ASN A 78 8.14 -5.55 23.05
CA ASN A 78 7.00 -6.42 22.89
C ASN A 78 6.61 -6.46 21.41
N GLN A 79 6.50 -7.67 20.84
CA GLN A 79 6.07 -7.87 19.45
C GLN A 79 4.70 -7.20 19.14
N SER A 80 3.95 -6.92 20.20
CA SER A 80 2.76 -6.06 20.25
C SER A 80 2.97 -4.63 19.75
N SER A 81 4.09 -3.99 20.11
CA SER A 81 4.39 -2.60 19.71
C SER A 81 4.68 -2.53 18.21
N ILE A 82 5.42 -3.53 17.72
CA ILE A 82 5.92 -3.60 16.34
C ILE A 82 4.77 -3.60 15.31
N LEU A 83 3.65 -4.28 15.61
CA LEU A 83 2.53 -4.39 14.67
C LEU A 83 1.70 -3.11 14.60
N GLN A 84 1.45 -2.48 15.75
CA GLN A 84 0.78 -1.19 15.82
C GLN A 84 1.62 -0.10 15.16
N GLU A 85 2.93 -0.11 15.40
CA GLU A 85 3.89 0.79 14.76
C GLU A 85 3.89 0.63 13.24
N ASN A 86 3.87 -0.61 12.73
CA ASN A 86 3.81 -0.87 11.29
C ASN A 86 2.56 -0.28 10.63
N LEU A 87 1.39 -0.42 11.25
CA LEU A 87 0.15 0.15 10.71
C LEU A 87 0.14 1.68 10.81
N ALA A 88 0.55 2.24 11.94
CA ALA A 88 0.66 3.69 12.12
C ALA A 88 1.64 4.31 11.12
N PHE A 89 2.80 3.68 10.93
CA PHE A 89 3.81 4.09 9.97
C PHE A 89 3.30 4.02 8.53
N TRP A 90 2.56 2.97 8.17
CA TRP A 90 1.91 2.87 6.86
C TRP A 90 0.98 4.07 6.61
N HIS A 91 0.12 4.41 7.57
CA HIS A 91 -0.77 5.57 7.44
C HIS A 91 -0.01 6.89 7.34
N SER A 92 1.04 7.08 8.14
CA SER A 92 1.89 8.27 8.07
C SER A 92 2.52 8.45 6.68
N ILE A 93 3.07 7.38 6.09
CA ILE A 93 3.64 7.47 4.74
C ILE A 93 2.54 7.69 3.70
N MET A 94 1.38 7.05 3.81
CA MET A 94 0.30 7.23 2.83
C MET A 94 -0.21 8.67 2.82
N ARG A 95 -0.37 9.28 4.00
CA ARG A 95 -0.71 10.71 4.15
C ARG A 95 0.36 11.61 3.54
N TYR A 96 1.63 11.37 3.86
CA TYR A 96 2.75 12.09 3.27
C TYR A 96 2.74 12.02 1.74
N ARG A 97 2.48 10.83 1.16
CA ARG A 97 2.43 10.67 -0.30
C ARG A 97 1.27 11.42 -0.95
N GLU A 98 0.13 11.47 -0.29
CA GLU A 98 -1.02 12.27 -0.73
C GLU A 98 -0.68 13.76 -0.73
N ASN A 99 -0.05 14.26 0.33
CA ASN A 99 0.39 15.65 0.43
C ASN A 99 1.48 15.98 -0.59
N ALA A 100 2.49 15.13 -0.71
CA ALA A 100 3.57 15.29 -1.67
C ALA A 100 3.06 15.32 -3.13
N SER A 101 2.02 14.54 -3.45
CA SER A 101 1.45 14.51 -4.81
C SER A 101 0.82 15.85 -5.23
N LYS A 102 0.44 16.71 -4.28
CA LYS A 102 -0.09 18.06 -4.55
C LYS A 102 1.04 19.01 -4.95
N VAL A 103 2.21 18.86 -4.31
CA VAL A 103 3.40 19.67 -4.52
C VAL A 103 4.16 19.24 -5.78
N PHE A 104 4.33 17.93 -5.98
CA PHE A 104 4.99 17.34 -7.14
C PHE A 104 3.96 17.00 -8.23
N GLN A 105 3.59 18.00 -9.03
CA GLN A 105 2.74 17.79 -10.19
C GLN A 105 3.44 16.83 -11.19
N ASN A 106 2.69 15.86 -11.73
CA ASN A 106 3.15 14.74 -12.58
C ASN A 106 3.71 13.50 -11.89
N CYS A 107 3.52 13.33 -10.58
CA CYS A 107 3.72 12.02 -9.95
C CYS A 107 2.46 11.17 -10.17
N PRO A 108 2.45 10.18 -11.09
CA PRO A 108 1.40 9.19 -11.05
C PRO A 108 1.55 8.47 -9.71
N SER A 109 0.63 8.73 -8.77
CA SER A 109 0.47 8.02 -7.50
C SER A 109 0.09 6.54 -7.76
N SER A 110 0.92 5.83 -8.51
CA SER A 110 0.73 4.48 -9.03
C SER A 110 1.32 3.45 -8.06
N LEU A 111 1.05 3.64 -6.78
CA LEU A 111 0.90 2.52 -5.85
C LEU A 111 -0.58 2.15 -5.65
N ARG A 112 -1.50 2.66 -6.48
CA ARG A 112 -2.70 1.89 -6.82
C ARG A 112 -2.22 0.62 -7.51
N THR A 113 -2.04 -0.43 -6.71
CA THR A 113 -1.73 -1.82 -7.07
C THR A 113 -2.15 -2.12 -8.50
N ARG A 114 -1.19 -2.05 -9.41
CA ARG A 114 -1.36 -2.62 -10.74
C ARG A 114 -1.59 -4.11 -10.49
N ARG A 115 -2.82 -4.57 -10.72
CA ARG A 115 -3.23 -5.97 -10.66
C ARG A 115 -2.09 -6.87 -11.13
N THR A 116 -1.59 -7.73 -10.24
CA THR A 116 -0.84 -8.92 -10.64
C THR A 116 -1.82 -9.88 -11.31
N GLY A 117 -2.17 -9.56 -12.54
CA GLY A 117 -2.85 -10.47 -13.46
C GLY A 117 -1.80 -11.18 -14.30
N SER A 118 -1.88 -12.51 -14.29
CA SER A 118 -1.31 -13.43 -15.28
C SER A 118 0.15 -13.87 -15.09
N HIS A 119 0.32 -14.91 -14.28
CA HIS A 119 1.31 -15.95 -14.59
C HIS A 119 0.67 -16.98 -15.52
N SER A 120 1.03 -16.95 -16.80
CA SER A 120 1.28 -18.17 -17.59
C SER A 120 1.90 -17.76 -18.93
N SER A 121 3.21 -17.89 -19.10
CA SER A 121 3.78 -18.59 -20.26
C SER A 121 5.30 -18.63 -20.12
N VAL A 122 5.78 -19.79 -19.71
CA VAL A 122 7.15 -20.24 -19.91
C VAL A 122 7.38 -20.37 -21.41
N ARG A 123 8.30 -19.57 -21.99
CA ARG A 123 9.29 -20.04 -22.97
C ARG A 123 10.52 -19.12 -22.92
N SER A 124 11.63 -19.70 -22.46
CA SER A 124 12.97 -19.23 -22.77
C SER A 124 13.23 -19.32 -24.27
N MET A 125 14.07 -18.44 -24.79
CA MET A 125 15.18 -18.76 -25.71
C MET A 125 16.14 -17.56 -25.78
N SER A 126 17.42 -17.91 -25.85
CA SER A 126 18.65 -17.13 -25.71
C SER A 126 19.07 -16.30 -26.93
N SER A 127 19.93 -15.30 -26.65
CA SER A 127 21.02 -14.71 -27.47
C SER A 127 20.64 -14.10 -28.83
N VAL A 128 21.32 -13.11 -29.43
CA VAL A 128 22.74 -12.71 -29.46
C VAL A 128 22.80 -11.25 -29.95
N PHE A 129 23.91 -10.57 -29.64
CA PHE A 129 24.56 -9.51 -30.41
C PHE A 129 23.87 -8.94 -31.67
N ASN A 130 23.66 -7.62 -31.69
CA ASN A 130 24.17 -6.79 -32.78
C ASN A 130 24.24 -5.32 -32.36
N SER A 131 25.47 -4.80 -32.25
CA SER A 131 25.75 -3.37 -32.37
C SER A 131 25.87 -3.04 -33.86
N THR A 132 25.33 -1.89 -34.27
CA THR A 132 25.86 -0.90 -35.24
C THR A 132 24.76 -0.28 -36.10
N ALA A 133 24.49 1.01 -35.88
CA ALA A 133 24.10 2.04 -36.86
C ALA A 133 23.79 3.31 -36.04
N SER A 134 24.76 4.18 -35.79
CA SER A 134 25.10 5.35 -36.62
C SER A 134 23.93 6.31 -36.88
N LEU A 135 23.93 7.38 -36.09
CA LEU A 135 23.73 8.79 -36.46
C LEU A 135 22.66 9.12 -37.51
N GLN A 136 21.60 9.80 -37.07
CA GLN A 136 21.11 10.99 -37.74
C GLN A 136 20.33 11.89 -36.76
N ASN A 137 21.01 13.00 -36.41
CA ASN A 137 20.50 14.32 -36.06
C ASN A 137 18.98 14.50 -35.91
N ARG A 138 18.59 14.96 -34.71
CA ARG A 138 17.73 16.14 -34.57
C ARG A 138 18.02 16.84 -33.24
N THR A 139 19.00 17.74 -33.29
CA THR A 139 19.15 18.87 -32.36
C THR A 139 17.90 19.75 -32.43
N ALA A 140 17.02 19.64 -31.44
CA ALA A 140 16.14 20.73 -31.05
C ALA A 140 16.83 21.45 -29.89
N THR A 141 17.57 22.50 -30.24
CA THR A 141 18.07 23.51 -29.32
C THR A 141 16.88 24.27 -28.73
N GLY A 142 16.27 23.69 -27.69
CA GLY A 142 15.42 24.41 -26.76
C GLY A 142 16.32 25.05 -25.70
N SER A 143 16.91 26.19 -26.05
CA SER A 143 17.52 27.12 -25.11
C SER A 143 16.40 27.70 -24.23
N VAL A 144 15.98 26.96 -23.21
CA VAL A 144 15.10 27.48 -22.17
C VAL A 144 16.01 28.16 -21.16
N HIS A 145 16.06 29.49 -21.27
CA HIS A 145 16.47 30.37 -20.18
C HIS A 145 15.79 29.87 -18.88
N GLY A 146 16.61 29.41 -17.94
CA GLY A 146 16.18 29.14 -16.57
C GLY A 146 15.88 30.46 -15.87
N SER A 147 14.76 31.09 -16.23
CA SER A 147 14.05 31.92 -15.28
C SER A 147 13.45 30.95 -14.27
N GLU A 148 14.12 30.78 -13.14
CA GLU A 148 13.48 30.28 -11.92
C GLU A 148 12.30 31.24 -11.66
N GLU A 149 11.12 30.88 -12.17
CA GLU A 149 9.91 31.57 -11.76
C GLU A 149 9.86 31.46 -10.23
N PRO A 150 9.79 32.58 -9.51
CA PRO A 150 9.68 32.54 -8.06
C PRO A 150 8.46 31.68 -7.72
N LEU A 151 8.72 30.58 -7.00
CA LEU A 151 7.66 29.72 -6.51
C LEU A 151 6.66 30.60 -5.74
N SER A 152 5.37 30.41 -6.00
CA SER A 152 4.36 31.13 -5.24
C SER A 152 4.55 30.85 -3.74
N GLU A 153 4.32 31.87 -2.90
CA GLU A 153 4.46 31.75 -1.44
C GLU A 153 3.70 30.54 -0.86
N ASP A 154 2.56 30.20 -1.48
CA ASP A 154 1.76 29.02 -1.12
C ASP A 154 2.50 27.70 -1.38
N LYS A 155 3.20 27.57 -2.51
CA LYS A 155 3.97 26.34 -2.83
C LYS A 155 5.17 26.19 -1.91
N GLU A 156 5.82 27.30 -1.55
CA GLU A 156 6.91 27.28 -0.59
C GLU A 156 6.43 26.84 0.80
N ARG A 157 5.27 27.33 1.24
CA ARG A 157 4.64 26.92 2.50
C ARG A 157 4.24 25.43 2.49
N GLU A 158 3.66 24.95 1.39
CA GLU A 158 3.32 23.52 1.23
C GLU A 158 4.56 22.63 1.25
N LEU A 159 5.63 23.05 0.56
CA LEU A 159 6.89 22.33 0.56
C LEU A 159 7.55 22.31 1.94
N ALA A 160 7.47 23.40 2.71
CA ALA A 160 7.96 23.46 4.07
C ALA A 160 7.20 22.48 4.98
N ALA A 161 5.85 22.51 4.95
CA ALA A 161 5.03 21.58 5.71
C ALA A 161 5.31 20.10 5.35
N LEU A 162 5.60 19.83 4.07
CA LEU A 162 5.96 18.50 3.60
C LEU A 162 7.32 18.03 4.16
N LYS A 163 8.28 18.94 4.29
CA LYS A 163 9.59 18.64 4.90
C LYS A 163 9.43 18.32 6.39
N ASP A 164 8.63 19.11 7.11
CA ASP A 164 8.36 18.88 8.53
C ASP A 164 7.66 17.52 8.76
N GLU A 165 6.66 17.19 7.93
CA GLU A 165 5.99 15.88 7.97
C GLU A 165 6.97 14.74 7.72
N LEU A 166 7.87 14.90 6.74
CA LEU A 166 8.88 13.88 6.43
C LEU A 166 9.88 13.68 7.58
N GLU A 167 10.37 14.77 8.16
CA GLU A 167 11.31 14.74 9.28
C GLU A 167 10.68 14.08 10.51
N MET A 168 9.41 14.37 10.78
CA MET A 168 8.66 13.70 11.84
C MET A 168 8.57 12.18 11.59
N ILE A 169 8.26 11.75 10.36
CA ILE A 169 8.19 10.32 10.00
C ILE A 169 9.55 9.64 10.23
N VAL A 170 10.63 10.26 9.76
CA VAL A 170 11.99 9.71 9.91
C VAL A 170 12.36 9.60 11.39
N THR A 171 12.12 10.65 12.18
CA THR A 171 12.47 10.71 13.60
C THR A 171 11.70 9.69 14.43
N LEU A 172 10.38 9.56 14.19
CA LEU A 172 9.53 8.65 14.96
C LEU A 172 9.72 7.18 14.58
N TYR A 173 9.91 6.86 13.30
CA TYR A 173 9.81 5.48 12.84
C TYR A 173 11.12 4.89 12.31
N MET A 174 12.10 5.71 11.91
CA MET A 174 13.30 5.21 11.21
C MET A 174 14.60 5.38 12.01
N MET A 175 14.63 6.31 12.98
CA MET A 175 15.82 6.53 13.81
C MET A 175 16.02 5.36 14.79
N PRO A 176 17.25 4.80 14.88
CA PRO A 176 17.56 3.78 15.88
C PRO A 176 17.28 4.27 17.29
N GLY A 177 16.60 3.47 18.10
CA GLY A 177 16.24 3.81 19.48
C GLY A 177 14.98 4.67 19.60
N SER A 178 14.32 5.03 18.49
CA SER A 178 13.05 5.75 18.55
C SER A 178 11.94 4.90 19.15
N ASP A 179 11.03 5.51 19.92
CA ASP A 179 9.96 4.80 20.62
C ASP A 179 9.03 4.04 19.67
N LYS A 180 8.88 4.55 18.44
CA LYS A 180 8.04 3.93 17.39
C LYS A 180 8.87 3.35 16.25
N GLU A 181 10.15 3.07 16.48
CA GLU A 181 11.04 2.51 15.46
C GLU A 181 10.48 1.24 14.83
N VAL A 182 10.22 1.29 13.52
CA VAL A 182 9.75 0.13 12.77
C VAL A 182 10.89 -0.83 12.46
N ASN A 183 10.55 -2.12 12.45
CA ASN A 183 11.47 -3.17 12.07
C ASN A 183 11.74 -3.13 10.55
N LEU A 184 12.85 -2.49 10.15
CA LEU A 184 13.28 -2.39 8.76
C LEU A 184 14.67 -2.98 8.60
N PRO A 185 14.94 -3.73 7.52
CA PRO A 185 16.29 -4.15 7.17
C PRO A 185 17.22 -2.92 7.08
N ALA A 186 18.40 -3.02 7.70
CA ALA A 186 19.36 -1.92 7.76
C ALA A 186 19.70 -1.32 6.38
N ALA A 187 19.77 -2.17 5.35
CA ALA A 187 20.01 -1.74 3.97
C ALA A 187 18.89 -0.85 3.41
N ILE A 188 17.62 -1.18 3.67
CA ILE A 188 16.46 -0.39 3.23
C ILE A 188 16.44 0.94 3.99
N ARG A 189 16.60 0.90 5.32
CA ARG A 189 16.63 2.08 6.18
C ARG A 189 17.73 3.05 5.74
N LYS A 190 18.97 2.57 5.60
CA LYS A 190 20.12 3.38 5.17
C LYS A 190 19.87 4.04 3.81
N LYS A 191 19.37 3.30 2.83
CA LYS A 191 19.08 3.83 1.48
C LYS A 191 18.11 5.00 1.54
N VAL A 192 17.03 4.88 2.32
CA VAL A 192 16.00 5.93 2.43
C VAL A 192 16.53 7.15 3.17
N LEU A 193 17.28 6.95 4.25
CA LEU A 193 17.90 8.06 4.99
C LEU A 193 18.90 8.85 4.13
N VAL A 194 19.68 8.18 3.27
CA VAL A 194 20.57 8.85 2.31
C VAL A 194 19.78 9.69 1.31
N GLU A 195 18.71 9.13 0.72
CA GLU A 195 17.85 9.87 -0.21
C GLU A 195 17.24 11.12 0.44
N ILE A 196 16.73 11.00 1.67
CA ILE A 196 16.06 12.10 2.37
C ILE A 196 17.06 13.14 2.90
N ASN A 197 18.06 12.69 3.68
CA ASN A 197 18.91 13.61 4.44
C ASN A 197 20.03 14.21 3.61
N GLU A 198 20.65 13.42 2.74
CA GLU A 198 21.80 13.84 1.93
C GLU A 198 21.35 14.42 0.59
N LYS A 199 20.47 13.71 -0.13
CA LYS A 199 20.03 14.13 -1.47
C LYS A 199 18.83 15.08 -1.46
N LYS A 200 18.23 15.35 -0.30
CA LYS A 200 17.04 16.20 -0.15
C LYS A 200 15.90 15.74 -1.07
N ASN A 201 15.73 14.43 -1.21
CA ASN A 201 14.70 13.83 -2.04
C ASN A 201 13.39 13.74 -1.25
N TYR A 202 12.48 14.68 -1.51
CA TYR A 202 11.15 14.76 -0.91
C TYR A 202 10.06 14.15 -1.80
N HIS A 203 10.43 13.34 -2.80
CA HIS A 203 9.48 12.73 -3.72
C HIS A 203 8.69 11.60 -3.01
N PRO A 204 7.37 11.44 -3.25
CA PRO A 204 6.54 10.44 -2.58
C PRO A 204 7.03 8.99 -2.71
N ASP A 205 7.76 8.68 -3.78
CA ASP A 205 8.27 7.33 -4.04
C ASP A 205 9.57 6.98 -3.29
N VAL A 206 10.15 7.91 -2.53
CA VAL A 206 11.33 7.63 -1.68
C VAL A 206 11.04 6.49 -0.69
N PHE A 207 9.79 6.32 -0.29
CA PHE A 207 9.33 5.27 0.63
C PHE A 207 8.87 3.97 -0.04
N LYS A 208 8.94 3.84 -1.37
CA LYS A 208 8.36 2.68 -2.09
C LYS A 208 8.80 1.33 -1.52
N HIS A 209 10.10 1.15 -1.29
CA HIS A 209 10.64 -0.10 -0.74
C HIS A 209 10.29 -0.32 0.73
N VAL A 210 10.17 0.77 1.49
CA VAL A 210 9.80 0.73 2.90
C VAL A 210 8.34 0.30 3.05
N LEU A 211 7.45 0.89 2.25
CA LEU A 211 6.05 0.49 2.19
C LEU A 211 5.91 -0.99 1.82
N GLU A 212 6.61 -1.44 0.78
CA GLU A 212 6.56 -2.85 0.38
C GLU A 212 6.99 -3.79 1.51
N HIS A 213 8.03 -3.44 2.26
CA HIS A 213 8.46 -4.21 3.42
C HIS A 213 7.43 -4.21 4.56
N THR A 214 6.94 -3.04 4.96
CA THR A 214 5.92 -2.89 6.03
C THR A 214 4.63 -3.64 5.67
N TYR A 215 4.21 -3.56 4.41
CA TYR A 215 3.09 -4.35 3.89
C TYR A 215 3.33 -5.85 4.03
N MET A 216 4.52 -6.32 3.64
CA MET A 216 4.86 -7.74 3.74
C MET A 216 4.87 -8.21 5.19
N MET A 217 5.38 -7.41 6.13
CA MET A 217 5.31 -7.73 7.56
C MET A 217 3.86 -7.94 8.00
N MET A 218 2.98 -6.95 7.79
CA MET A 218 1.55 -7.05 8.14
C MET A 218 0.86 -8.24 7.46
N LYS A 219 1.19 -8.49 6.19
CA LYS A 219 0.62 -9.60 5.39
C LYS A 219 0.98 -10.97 5.95
N THR A 220 2.18 -11.13 6.51
CA THR A 220 2.66 -12.41 7.05
C THR A 220 2.42 -12.58 8.55
N SER A 221 2.23 -11.50 9.31
CA SER A 221 2.04 -11.56 10.77
C SER A 221 0.56 -11.41 11.17
N THR A 222 0.00 -10.20 11.05
CA THR A 222 -1.28 -9.81 11.65
C THR A 222 -2.47 -10.16 10.75
N TYR A 223 -2.28 -10.00 9.45
CA TYR A 223 -3.37 -10.20 8.49
C TYR A 223 -3.98 -11.60 8.49
N PRO A 224 -3.21 -12.71 8.59
CA PRO A 224 -3.80 -14.05 8.65
C PRO A 224 -4.73 -14.23 9.86
N ASN A 225 -4.36 -13.67 11.02
CA ASN A 225 -5.16 -13.75 12.24
C ASN A 225 -6.45 -12.93 12.11
N PHE A 226 -6.33 -11.71 11.60
CA PHE A 226 -7.49 -10.87 11.29
C PHE A 226 -8.47 -11.58 10.34
N TYR A 227 -7.96 -12.13 9.24
CA TYR A 227 -8.79 -12.80 8.25
C TYR A 227 -9.55 -13.99 8.86
N ARG A 228 -8.88 -14.82 9.67
CA ARG A 228 -9.52 -15.92 10.41
C ARG A 228 -10.60 -15.40 11.37
N HIS A 229 -10.31 -14.33 12.11
CA HIS A 229 -11.24 -13.73 13.05
C HIS A 229 -12.51 -13.22 12.34
N ALA A 230 -12.34 -12.49 11.24
CA ALA A 230 -13.43 -11.96 10.43
C ALA A 230 -14.28 -13.08 9.79
N CYS A 231 -13.64 -14.13 9.26
CA CYS A 231 -14.36 -15.31 8.75
C CYS A 231 -15.18 -16.02 9.82
N HIS A 232 -14.61 -16.19 11.02
CA HIS A 232 -15.32 -16.80 12.14
C HIS A 232 -16.52 -15.95 12.57
N TYR A 233 -16.39 -14.62 12.60
CA TYR A 233 -17.50 -13.70 12.87
C TYR A 233 -18.65 -13.87 11.87
N LEU A 234 -18.35 -13.94 10.56
CA LEU A 234 -19.37 -14.17 9.52
C LEU A 234 -20.12 -15.48 9.74
N GLN A 235 -19.39 -16.57 10.05
CA GLN A 235 -19.99 -17.88 10.30
C GLN A 235 -20.90 -17.86 11.52
N GLN A 236 -20.47 -17.25 12.63
CA GLN A 236 -21.27 -17.15 13.85
C GLN A 236 -22.56 -16.35 13.66
N LYS A 237 -22.52 -15.33 12.81
CA LYS A 237 -23.67 -14.47 12.51
C LYS A 237 -24.50 -14.94 11.31
N ASN A 238 -24.12 -16.05 10.68
CA ASN A 238 -24.72 -16.58 9.46
C ASN A 238 -24.83 -15.51 8.34
N LEU A 239 -23.78 -14.70 8.19
CA LEU A 239 -23.68 -13.63 7.21
C LEU A 239 -22.92 -14.09 5.97
N SER A 240 -23.29 -13.54 4.81
CA SER A 240 -22.52 -13.72 3.57
C SER A 240 -21.23 -12.90 3.58
N PHE A 241 -20.28 -13.26 2.73
CA PHE A 241 -19.10 -12.42 2.51
C PHE A 241 -19.50 -11.03 1.99
N PRO A 242 -18.90 -9.95 2.50
CA PRO A 242 -19.20 -8.60 2.02
C PRO A 242 -18.70 -8.43 0.59
N GLU A 243 -19.47 -7.66 -0.18
CA GLU A 243 -19.08 -7.25 -1.52
C GLU A 243 -18.11 -6.07 -1.44
N ARG A 244 -17.27 -5.93 -2.48
CA ARG A 244 -16.33 -4.81 -2.55
C ARG A 244 -17.13 -3.54 -2.81
N ARG A 245 -16.90 -2.48 -2.02
CA ARG A 245 -17.53 -1.18 -2.23
C ARG A 245 -17.27 -0.71 -3.67
N PRO A 246 -18.28 -0.16 -4.36
CA PRO A 246 -18.07 0.48 -5.65
C PRO A 246 -17.03 1.58 -5.48
N GLN A 247 -15.88 1.45 -6.16
CA GLN A 247 -14.99 2.60 -6.29
C GLN A 247 -15.72 3.60 -7.16
N GLU A 248 -16.14 4.73 -6.58
CA GLU A 248 -16.56 5.89 -7.35
C GLU A 248 -15.40 6.23 -8.27
N ARG A 249 -15.46 5.73 -9.50
CA ARG A 249 -14.65 6.26 -10.58
C ARG A 249 -15.15 7.68 -10.72
N GLU A 250 -14.34 8.66 -10.30
CA GLU A 250 -14.36 10.01 -10.87
C GLU A 250 -14.27 9.84 -12.38
N SER A 251 -15.44 9.66 -12.97
CA SER A 251 -15.66 9.60 -14.39
C SER A 251 -15.80 11.06 -14.75
N ALA A 252 -14.67 11.74 -14.92
CA ALA A 252 -14.57 12.89 -15.81
C ALA A 252 -14.80 12.41 -17.25
N ALA A 253 -15.98 11.85 -17.52
CA ALA A 253 -16.56 11.79 -18.84
C ALA A 253 -17.29 13.13 -18.98
N SER A 254 -16.55 14.14 -19.42
CA SER A 254 -17.12 15.35 -20.00
C SER A 254 -18.12 14.93 -21.07
N ALA A 255 -19.41 15.05 -20.76
CA ALA A 255 -20.44 14.99 -21.77
C ALA A 255 -20.13 16.08 -22.82
N PRO A 256 -20.08 15.76 -24.12
CA PRO A 256 -19.98 16.78 -25.14
C PRO A 256 -21.26 17.62 -25.05
N LYS A 257 -21.11 18.90 -24.72
CA LYS A 257 -22.18 19.89 -24.95
C LYS A 257 -22.37 19.97 -26.46
N ASP A 258 -23.53 19.51 -26.93
CA ASP A 258 -24.05 19.85 -28.26
C ASP A 258 -24.04 21.37 -28.42
N VAL A 259 -23.08 21.88 -29.19
CA VAL A 259 -23.08 23.24 -29.69
C VAL A 259 -23.83 23.22 -31.03
N PRO A 260 -24.99 23.90 -31.15
CA PRO A 260 -25.68 24.02 -32.42
C PRO A 260 -24.80 24.82 -33.40
N ALA A 261 -24.60 24.27 -34.59
CA ALA A 261 -23.85 24.91 -35.66
C ALA A 261 -24.46 26.27 -36.06
N PRO A 262 -23.64 27.28 -36.42
CA PRO A 262 -24.14 28.56 -36.89
C PRO A 262 -24.75 28.42 -38.30
N GLN A 263 -26.00 28.85 -38.47
CA GLN A 263 -26.65 28.97 -39.75
C GLN A 263 -25.88 29.98 -40.62
N ARG A 264 -25.43 29.54 -41.81
CA ARG A 264 -24.94 30.41 -42.87
C ARG A 264 -26.14 30.99 -43.61
N ASP A 265 -26.39 32.27 -43.41
CA ASP A 265 -27.23 33.06 -44.31
C ASP A 265 -26.57 33.10 -45.70
N SER A 266 -27.28 32.55 -46.69
CA SER A 266 -26.93 32.64 -48.10
C SER A 266 -27.91 33.62 -48.74
N ALA A 267 -27.51 34.89 -48.81
CA ALA A 267 -28.16 35.88 -49.65
C ALA A 267 -27.60 35.82 -51.08
N THR A 268 -28.50 36.06 -52.04
CA THR A 268 -28.25 36.54 -53.42
C THR A 268 -28.04 35.48 -54.51
N ALA A 269 -29.09 35.22 -55.30
CA ALA A 269 -29.23 35.77 -56.67
C ALA A 269 -30.35 35.05 -57.44
N GLN A 270 -31.45 35.75 -57.75
CA GLN A 270 -31.87 36.16 -59.11
C GLN A 270 -33.17 36.94 -59.06
#